data_AF-A0A9Q9IK98-F1
#
_entry.id   AF-A0A9Q9IK98-F1
#
_cell.length_a   1.000
_cell.length_b   1.000
_cell.length_c   1.000
_cell.angle_alpha   90.00
_cell.angle_beta   90.00
_cell.angle_gamma   90.00
#
_symmetry.space_group_name_H-M   'P 1'
#
loop_
_entity.id
_entity.type
_entity.pdbx_description
1 polymer ?
#
loop_
_entity_poly.entity_id
_entity_poly.type
_entity_poly.pdbx_seq_one_letter_code
_entity_poly.pdbx_strand_id
1 'polypeptide(L)'
;MGPRLLPPLLAATLITASLTGCSLKERICRSGEHPVKAVGNATGRTCVRDGTDPPAGYVRYPADKTPTHVGDEWDRYWNGKVLDEHGNVTSG
;
A
#
# COMPACT_ATOMS: atom_id res chain seq x y z
N MET A 1 42.82 56.54 -9.47
CA MET A 1 42.20 55.31 -10.01
C MET A 1 42.23 54.23 -8.93
N GLY A 2 41.18 54.14 -8.11
CA GLY A 2 41.03 53.13 -7.05
C GLY A 2 40.09 51.99 -7.49
N PRO A 3 40.28 50.76 -6.98
CA PRO A 3 39.80 49.55 -7.65
C PRO A 3 38.29 49.33 -7.52
N ARG A 4 37.78 48.62 -8.53
CA ARG A 4 36.39 48.36 -8.84
C ARG A 4 35.69 47.56 -7.74
N LEU A 5 34.50 48.03 -7.35
CA LEU A 5 33.52 47.29 -6.56
C LEU A 5 33.15 45.99 -7.30
N LEU A 6 33.42 44.83 -6.68
CA LEU A 6 32.95 43.54 -7.15
C LEU A 6 31.50 43.34 -6.70
N PRO A 7 30.60 42.85 -7.57
CA PRO A 7 29.20 42.64 -7.23
C PRO A 7 29.02 41.36 -6.37
N PRO A 8 28.01 41.32 -5.49
CA PRO A 8 27.71 40.11 -4.72
C PRO A 8 27.09 39.06 -5.66
N LEU A 9 27.77 37.93 -5.83
CA LEU A 9 27.22 36.74 -6.45
C LEU A 9 26.18 36.14 -5.49
N LEU A 10 24.90 36.38 -5.76
CA LEU A 10 23.78 35.70 -5.12
C LEU A 10 23.81 34.22 -5.55
N ALA A 11 24.41 33.36 -4.72
CA ALA A 11 24.38 31.91 -4.90
C ALA A 11 22.98 31.39 -4.55
N ALA A 12 22.16 31.11 -5.56
CA ALA A 12 20.87 30.44 -5.40
C ALA A 12 21.10 28.96 -5.10
N THR A 13 21.02 28.56 -3.82
CA THR A 13 21.00 27.15 -3.42
C THR A 13 19.66 26.52 -3.78
N LEU A 14 19.59 25.83 -4.92
CA LEU A 14 18.48 24.94 -5.25
C LEU A 14 18.55 23.71 -4.34
N ILE A 15 17.84 23.75 -3.20
CA ILE A 15 17.59 22.54 -2.41
C ILE A 15 16.59 21.70 -3.22
N THR A 16 17.12 20.82 -4.06
CA THR A 16 16.33 19.76 -4.68
C THR A 16 16.01 18.74 -3.60
N ALA A 17 14.89 18.96 -2.90
CA ALA A 17 14.28 17.93 -2.08
C ALA A 17 13.90 16.77 -3.00
N SER A 18 14.81 15.82 -3.14
CA SER A 18 14.53 14.55 -3.79
C SER A 18 13.51 13.87 -2.89
N LEU A 19 12.24 13.94 -3.29
CA LEU A 19 11.20 13.06 -2.79
C LEU A 19 11.65 11.65 -3.16
N THR A 20 12.47 11.04 -2.30
CA THR A 20 12.76 9.62 -2.34
C THR A 20 11.44 8.95 -2.03
N GLY A 21 10.66 8.70 -3.09
CA GLY A 21 9.57 7.74 -3.05
C GLY A 21 10.18 6.39 -2.70
N CYS A 22 10.29 6.11 -1.41
CA CYS A 22 10.76 4.86 -0.86
C CYS A 22 9.88 3.72 -1.41
N SER A 23 10.40 3.00 -2.41
CA SER A 23 9.76 1.90 -3.14
C SER A 23 8.46 2.26 -3.87
N LEU A 24 8.47 2.13 -5.21
CA LEU A 24 7.29 2.36 -6.08
C LEU A 24 6.13 1.38 -5.83
N LYS A 25 6.31 0.39 -4.96
CA LYS A 25 5.29 -0.59 -4.57
C LYS A 25 5.06 -0.54 -3.06
N GLU A 26 3.95 0.09 -2.69
CA GLU A 26 3.45 0.11 -1.32
C GLU A 26 2.87 -1.27 -0.95
N ARG A 27 3.29 -1.83 0.18
CA ARG A 27 2.70 -3.10 0.69
C ARG A 27 1.38 -2.82 1.38
N ILE A 28 0.42 -3.72 1.20
CA ILE A 28 -0.92 -3.60 1.79
C ILE A 28 -0.88 -3.70 3.32
N CYS A 29 -0.07 -4.62 3.84
CA CYS A 29 0.14 -4.81 5.27
C CYS A 29 1.60 -4.64 5.63
N ARG A 30 1.91 -4.38 6.92
CA ARG A 30 3.31 -4.30 7.36
C ARG A 30 3.95 -5.70 7.36
N SER A 31 5.24 -5.79 7.64
CA SER A 31 5.95 -7.07 7.57
C SER A 31 5.57 -7.90 8.80
N GLY A 32 5.33 -9.20 8.63
CA GLY A 32 4.76 -10.06 9.68
C GLY A 32 3.24 -9.96 9.81
N GLU A 33 2.57 -9.34 8.84
CA GLU A 33 1.11 -9.29 8.73
C GLU A 33 0.65 -9.73 7.34
N HIS A 34 -0.56 -10.29 7.29
CA HIS A 34 -1.28 -10.63 6.08
C HIS A 34 -2.65 -9.93 6.04
N PRO A 35 -3.16 -9.60 4.85
CA PRO A 35 -4.48 -9.02 4.72
C PRO A 35 -5.57 -10.08 4.88
N VAL A 36 -6.72 -9.65 5.40
CA VAL A 36 -7.98 -10.42 5.44
C VAL A 36 -9.11 -9.56 4.90
N LYS A 37 -10.14 -10.16 4.31
CA LYS A 37 -11.28 -9.45 3.69
C LYS A 37 -12.53 -9.56 4.55
N ALA A 38 -13.35 -8.51 4.58
CA ALA A 38 -14.66 -8.56 5.22
C ALA A 38 -15.58 -9.54 4.48
N VAL A 39 -16.27 -10.40 5.23
CA VAL A 39 -17.28 -11.32 4.70
C VAL A 39 -18.53 -10.55 4.30
N GLY A 40 -19.12 -10.91 3.16
CA GLY A 40 -20.37 -10.32 2.68
C GLY A 40 -20.26 -8.87 2.20
N ASN A 41 -19.05 -8.31 2.11
CA ASN A 41 -18.81 -6.94 1.65
C ASN A 41 -17.85 -6.91 0.45
N ALA A 42 -18.13 -6.03 -0.51
CA ALA A 42 -17.27 -5.80 -1.68
C ALA A 42 -15.97 -5.09 -1.28
N THR A 43 -16.01 -4.31 -0.20
CA THR A 43 -14.95 -3.49 0.35
C THR A 43 -14.66 -3.91 1.80
N GLY A 44 -13.53 -3.46 2.34
CA GLY A 44 -13.16 -3.76 3.71
C GLY A 44 -12.05 -4.82 3.75
N ARG A 45 -10.93 -4.40 4.29
CA ARG A 45 -9.74 -5.20 4.50
C ARG A 45 -9.07 -4.72 5.78
N THR A 46 -8.50 -5.66 6.53
CA THR A 46 -7.63 -5.34 7.66
C THR A 46 -6.39 -6.22 7.62
N CYS A 47 -5.38 -5.84 8.38
CA CYS A 47 -4.13 -6.58 8.50
C CYS A 47 -4.12 -7.35 9.82
N VAL A 48 -3.74 -8.62 9.75
CA VAL A 48 -3.66 -9.53 10.87
C VAL A 48 -2.26 -10.09 10.95
N ARG A 49 -1.75 -10.27 12.17
CA ARG A 49 -0.41 -10.82 12.40
C ARG A 49 -0.31 -12.26 11.89
N ASP A 50 0.80 -12.61 11.27
CA ASP A 50 1.00 -13.95 10.73
C ASP A 50 0.84 -15.04 11.80
N GLY A 51 0.26 -16.16 11.38
CA GLY A 51 -0.10 -17.28 12.27
C GLY A 51 -1.27 -17.00 13.23
N THR A 52 -1.93 -15.84 13.12
CA THR A 52 -3.12 -15.51 13.93
C THR A 52 -4.36 -15.60 13.07
N ASP A 53 -5.47 -16.06 13.64
CA ASP A 53 -6.75 -16.15 12.94
C ASP A 53 -7.39 -14.79 12.65
N PRO A 54 -8.16 -14.66 11.56
CA PRO A 54 -8.90 -13.45 11.26
C PRO A 54 -9.87 -13.11 12.40
N PRO A 55 -10.12 -11.82 12.69
CA PRO A 55 -11.20 -11.42 13.57
C PRO A 55 -12.56 -11.84 13.01
N ALA A 56 -13.57 -11.94 13.88
CA ALA A 56 -14.93 -12.27 13.47
C ALA A 56 -15.43 -11.32 12.36
N GLY A 57 -16.08 -11.89 11.33
CA GLY A 57 -16.55 -11.15 10.16
C GLY A 57 -15.49 -10.93 9.07
N TYR A 58 -14.29 -11.50 9.23
CA TYR A 58 -13.24 -11.48 8.20
C TYR A 58 -12.80 -12.89 7.82
N VAL A 59 -12.34 -13.04 6.57
CA VAL A 59 -11.85 -14.30 6.02
C VAL A 59 -10.50 -14.11 5.36
N ARG A 60 -9.69 -15.18 5.33
CA ARG A 60 -8.42 -15.22 4.62
C ARG A 60 -8.67 -15.21 3.11
N TYR A 61 -7.78 -14.57 2.36
CA TYR A 61 -7.70 -14.78 0.93
C TYR A 61 -7.18 -16.21 0.64
N PRO A 62 -7.51 -16.80 -0.52
CA PRO A 62 -6.81 -17.97 -1.01
C PRO A 62 -5.30 -17.73 -1.09
N ALA A 63 -4.50 -18.74 -0.76
CA ALA A 63 -3.05 -18.59 -0.61
C ALA A 63 -2.34 -18.11 -1.89
N ASP A 64 -2.78 -18.60 -3.05
CA ASP A 64 -2.29 -18.21 -4.37
C ASP A 64 -2.87 -16.88 -4.88
N LYS A 65 -3.87 -16.32 -4.19
CA LYS A 65 -4.60 -15.11 -4.55
C LYS A 65 -4.53 -14.01 -3.50
N THR A 66 -3.51 -14.03 -2.65
CA THR A 66 -3.38 -13.04 -1.57
C THR A 66 -2.75 -11.75 -2.11
N PRO A 67 -3.41 -10.58 -1.95
CA PRO A 67 -2.85 -9.32 -2.39
C PRO A 67 -1.71 -8.90 -1.45
N THR A 68 -0.59 -8.47 -2.03
CA THR A 68 0.63 -8.13 -1.27
C THR A 68 0.97 -6.65 -1.37
N HIS A 69 0.77 -6.06 -2.53
CA HIS A 69 1.04 -4.65 -2.83
C HIS A 69 -0.20 -3.95 -3.36
N VAL A 70 -0.33 -2.67 -3.05
CA VAL A 70 -1.38 -1.82 -3.61
C VAL A 70 -1.26 -1.81 -5.13
N GLY A 71 -2.37 -2.05 -5.82
CA GLY A 71 -2.45 -2.10 -7.27
C GLY A 71 -1.86 -3.36 -7.92
N ASP A 72 -1.46 -4.37 -7.14
CA ASP A 72 -1.06 -5.65 -7.73
C ASP A 72 -2.25 -6.38 -8.38
N GLU A 73 -1.97 -7.52 -9.02
CA GLU A 73 -2.99 -8.32 -9.69
C GLU A 73 -4.13 -8.70 -8.75
N TRP A 74 -3.81 -9.14 -7.54
CA TRP A 74 -4.81 -9.61 -6.59
C TRP A 74 -5.55 -8.45 -5.92
N ASP A 75 -4.89 -7.33 -5.63
CA ASP A 75 -5.53 -6.13 -5.10
C ASP A 75 -6.59 -5.61 -6.07
N ARG A 76 -6.28 -5.63 -7.37
CA ARG A 76 -7.25 -5.28 -8.42
C ARG A 76 -8.33 -6.34 -8.59
N TYR A 77 -7.98 -7.62 -8.60
CA TYR A 77 -8.95 -8.71 -8.75
C TYR A 77 -10.01 -8.69 -7.66
N TRP A 78 -9.61 -8.43 -6.40
CA TRP A 78 -10.51 -8.42 -5.25
C TRP A 78 -11.33 -7.14 -5.11
N ASN A 79 -11.09 -6.14 -5.96
CA ASN A 79 -11.88 -4.94 -6.01
C ASN A 79 -13.29 -5.27 -6.50
N GLY A 80 -14.31 -4.98 -5.70
CA GLY A 80 -15.71 -5.26 -6.02
C GLY A 80 -16.17 -6.71 -5.76
N LYS A 81 -15.25 -7.66 -5.55
CA LYS A 81 -15.60 -9.05 -5.22
C LYS A 81 -16.08 -9.17 -3.78
N VAL A 82 -17.06 -10.03 -3.56
CA VAL A 82 -17.61 -10.37 -2.25
C VAL A 82 -17.23 -11.80 -1.90
N LEU A 83 -16.74 -12.02 -0.68
CA LEU A 83 -16.41 -13.35 -0.16
C LEU A 83 -17.44 -13.81 0.88
N ASP A 84 -17.72 -15.12 0.92
CA ASP A 84 -18.39 -15.77 2.04
C ASP A 84 -17.43 -16.09 3.21
N GLU A 85 -17.95 -16.70 4.27
CA GLU A 85 -17.20 -17.12 5.45
C GLU A 85 -16.16 -18.23 5.17
N HIS A 86 -16.26 -18.90 4.02
CA HIS A 86 -15.35 -19.93 3.57
C HIS A 86 -14.30 -19.40 2.58
N GLY A 87 -14.37 -18.12 2.22
CA GLY A 87 -13.46 -17.48 1.28
C GLY A 87 -13.81 -17.72 -0.19
N ASN A 88 -15.03 -18.18 -0.49
CA ASN A 88 -15.51 -18.30 -1.87
C ASN A 88 -16.10 -16.99 -2.36
N VAL A 89 -15.94 -16.71 -3.65
CA VAL A 89 -16.57 -15.56 -4.30
C VAL A 89 -18.07 -15.80 -4.42
N THR A 90 -18.87 -14.92 -3.85
CA THR A 90 -20.34 -14.98 -3.94
C THR A 90 -20.93 -13.92 -4.87
N SER A 91 -20.19 -12.85 -5.15
CA SER A 91 -20.61 -11.78 -6.06
C SER A 91 -19.43 -10.95 -6.55
N GLY A 92 -19.64 -10.27 -7.68
CA GLY A 92 -18.71 -9.32 -8.32
C GLY A 92 -18.03 -9.85 -9.58
#